data_AF-A0AA97C6H6-F1
#
_entry.id   AF-A0AA97C6H6-F1
#
_cell.length_a   1.000
_cell.length_b   1.000
_cell.length_c   1.000
_cell.angle_alpha   90.00
_cell.angle_beta   90.00
_cell.angle_gamma   90.00
#
_symmetry.space_group_name_H-M   'P 1'
#
loop_
_entity.id
_entity.type
_entity.pdbx_description
1 polymer ?
#
loop_
_entity_poly.entity_id
_entity_poly.type
_entity_poly.pdbx_seq_one_letter_code
_entity_poly.pdbx_strand_id
1 'polypeptide(L)'
;MSDVILGLDTSGRWGSSKLETEGTGQNNLGMIYRTSASISAKATKFGDELNTLLASTNLEVDNPLVLAKITAMSGNYNMARQLQSNFMKSIKDTDQAIIRNV
;
A
#
# COMPACT_ATOMS: atom_id res chain seq x y z
N MET A 1 -30.40 13.87 -37.60
CA MET A 1 -29.47 12.79 -37.23
C MET A 1 -28.32 13.46 -36.51
N SER A 2 -28.23 13.31 -35.17
CA SER A 2 -27.14 13.93 -34.40
C SER A 2 -25.89 13.07 -34.55
N ASP A 3 -24.80 13.67 -35.01
CA ASP A 3 -23.51 13.00 -35.16
C ASP A 3 -23.08 12.38 -33.83
N VAL A 4 -22.81 11.07 -33.86
CA VAL A 4 -22.25 10.34 -32.72
C VAL A 4 -20.78 10.75 -32.61
N ILE A 5 -20.47 11.60 -31.64
CA ILE A 5 -19.08 11.96 -31.31
C ILE A 5 -18.42 10.71 -30.71
N LEU A 6 -17.42 10.18 -31.41
CA LEU A 6 -16.63 9.03 -30.97
C LEU A 6 -15.99 9.34 -29.60
N GLY A 7 -16.40 8.62 -28.55
CA GLY A 7 -15.87 8.77 -27.17
C GLY A 7 -16.90 9.16 -26.10
N LEU A 8 -18.14 9.46 -26.48
CA LEU A 8 -19.23 9.72 -25.54
C LEU A 8 -20.12 8.48 -25.32
N ASP A 9 -20.54 8.25 -24.07
CA ASP A 9 -21.53 7.24 -23.73
C ASP A 9 -22.95 7.65 -24.18
N THR A 10 -23.94 6.76 -24.03
CA THR A 10 -25.34 7.03 -24.41
C THR A 10 -26.01 8.14 -23.59
N SER A 11 -25.35 8.63 -22.54
CA SER A 11 -25.79 9.76 -21.71
C SER A 11 -25.06 11.06 -22.08
N GLY A 12 -24.24 11.07 -23.13
CA GLY A 12 -23.46 12.23 -23.57
C GLY A 12 -22.28 12.57 -22.67
N ARG A 13 -21.81 11.63 -21.85
CA ARG A 13 -20.63 11.82 -20.97
C ARG A 13 -19.41 11.16 -21.59
N TRP A 14 -18.23 11.69 -21.31
CA TRP A 14 -16.97 11.03 -21.68
C TRP A 14 -16.94 9.63 -21.05
N GLY A 15 -16.90 8.59 -21.90
CA GLY A 15 -16.78 7.23 -21.42
C GLY A 15 -15.39 7.02 -20.85
N SER A 16 -15.28 6.61 -19.57
CA SER A 16 -13.98 6.25 -18.99
C SER A 16 -13.32 5.19 -19.84
N SER A 17 -12.05 5.42 -20.21
CA SER A 17 -11.29 4.47 -21.01
C SER A 17 -11.14 3.16 -20.23
N LYS A 18 -11.28 2.01 -20.91
CA LYS A 18 -10.97 0.70 -20.31
C LYS A 18 -9.52 0.59 -19.83
N LEU A 19 -8.64 1.49 -20.30
CA LEU A 19 -7.25 1.60 -19.86
C LEU A 19 -7.09 2.39 -18.54
N GLU A 20 -8.11 3.15 -18.14
CA GLU A 20 -8.16 3.93 -16.90
C GLU A 20 -8.99 3.23 -15.82
N THR A 21 -9.62 2.11 -16.17
CA THR A 21 -10.37 1.31 -15.21
C THR A 21 -9.40 0.35 -14.53
N GLU A 22 -9.03 0.65 -13.28
CA GLU A 22 -8.21 -0.25 -12.47
C GLU A 22 -8.87 -1.64 -12.41
N GLY A 23 -8.11 -2.68 -12.75
CA GLY A 23 -8.64 -4.04 -12.71
C GLY A 23 -8.95 -4.47 -11.28
N THR A 24 -10.02 -5.23 -11.11
CA THR A 24 -10.51 -5.69 -9.80
C THR A 24 -9.64 -6.78 -9.14
N GLY A 25 -8.46 -7.08 -9.67
CA GLY A 25 -7.59 -8.17 -9.23
C GLY A 25 -6.13 -7.76 -9.02
N GLN A 26 -5.44 -8.45 -8.10
CA GLN A 26 -4.03 -8.18 -7.77
C GLN A 26 -3.06 -8.35 -8.97
N ASN A 27 -3.48 -9.05 -10.02
CA ASN A 27 -2.70 -9.23 -11.25
C ASN A 27 -2.60 -7.95 -12.10
N ASN A 28 -3.48 -6.97 -11.88
CA ASN A 28 -3.45 -5.67 -12.55
C ASN A 28 -2.60 -4.64 -11.80
N LEU A 29 -2.05 -5.02 -10.65
CA LEU A 29 -1.21 -4.16 -9.83
C LEU A 29 0.26 -4.36 -10.20
N GLY A 30 1.00 -3.26 -10.29
CA GLY A 30 2.39 -3.25 -10.75
C GLY A 30 3.31 -4.16 -9.94
N MET A 31 4.46 -4.53 -10.53
CA MET A 31 5.46 -5.43 -9.92
C MET A 31 5.81 -5.04 -8.48
N ILE A 32 5.98 -3.74 -8.21
CA ILE A 32 6.26 -3.20 -6.88
C ILE A 32 5.15 -3.56 -5.88
N TYR A 33 3.88 -3.46 -6.27
CA TYR A 33 2.75 -3.80 -5.40
C TYR A 33 2.76 -5.30 -5.09
N ARG A 34 2.90 -6.15 -6.12
CA ARG A 34 2.85 -7.61 -5.97
C ARG A 34 3.97 -8.16 -5.09
N THR A 35 5.17 -7.60 -5.19
CA THR A 35 6.33 -8.05 -4.41
C THR A 35 6.34 -7.46 -2.99
N SER A 36 5.81 -6.26 -2.79
CA SER A 36 5.78 -5.61 -1.46
C SER A 36 4.50 -5.88 -0.65
N ALA A 37 3.46 -6.47 -1.25
CA ALA A 37 2.18 -6.74 -0.60
C ALA A 37 2.30 -7.55 0.70
N SER A 38 3.16 -8.57 0.73
CA SER A 38 3.38 -9.41 1.92
C SER A 38 4.05 -8.65 3.08
N ILE A 39 5.00 -7.75 2.76
CA ILE A 39 5.67 -6.88 3.73
C ILE A 39 4.71 -5.80 4.22
N SER A 40 3.92 -5.23 3.31
CA SER A 40 2.91 -4.22 3.62
C SER A 40 1.82 -4.79 4.54
N ALA A 41 1.37 -6.02 4.30
CA ALA A 41 0.42 -6.70 5.18
C ALA A 41 0.96 -6.90 6.61
N LYS A 42 2.26 -7.21 6.76
CA LYS A 42 2.92 -7.29 8.07
C LYS A 42 3.02 -5.92 8.75
N ALA A 43 3.36 -4.87 8.01
CA ALA A 43 3.40 -3.52 8.54
C ALA A 43 2.00 -3.05 9.00
N THR A 44 0.95 -3.35 8.22
CA THR A 44 -0.44 -3.09 8.59
C THR A 44 -0.80 -3.84 9.87
N LYS A 45 -0.50 -5.14 9.97
CA LYS A 45 -0.77 -5.92 11.18
C LYS A 45 -0.12 -5.30 12.43
N PHE A 46 1.15 -4.90 12.37
CA PHE A 46 1.80 -4.24 13.51
C PHE A 46 1.21 -2.86 13.83
N GLY A 47 0.78 -2.12 12.81
CA GLY A 47 0.10 -0.84 12.99
C GLY A 47 -1.29 -1.01 13.62
N ASP A 48 -2.05 -2.01 13.20
CA ASP A 48 -3.38 -2.33 13.73
C ASP A 48 -3.30 -2.85 15.16
N GLU A 49 -2.31 -3.69 15.49
CA GLU A 49 -2.05 -4.14 16.85
C GLU A 49 -1.65 -2.96 17.76
N LEU A 50 -0.81 -2.05 17.27
CA LEU A 50 -0.44 -0.82 17.98
C LEU A 50 -1.65 0.09 18.19
N ASN A 51 -2.46 0.31 17.16
CA ASN A 51 -3.65 1.15 17.24
C ASN A 51 -4.69 0.55 18.19
N THR A 52 -4.88 -0.78 18.16
CA THR A 52 -5.79 -1.49 19.08
C THR A 52 -5.33 -1.35 20.53
N LEU A 53 -4.02 -1.42 20.79
CA LEU A 53 -3.46 -1.18 22.12
C LEU A 53 -3.64 0.29 22.54
N LEU A 54 -3.36 1.25 21.66
CA LEU A 54 -3.49 2.69 21.98
C LEU A 54 -4.94 3.18 22.11
N ALA A 55 -5.89 2.54 21.40
CA ALA A 55 -7.30 2.87 21.45
C ALA A 55 -8.05 2.25 22.64
N SER A 56 -7.37 1.43 23.46
CA SER A 56 -7.97 0.83 24.64
C SER A 56 -8.26 1.89 25.71
N THR A 57 -9.51 1.97 26.18
CA THR A 57 -9.90 2.83 27.31
C THR A 57 -9.35 2.35 28.65
N ASN A 58 -8.84 1.12 28.70
CA ASN A 58 -8.22 0.51 29.90
C ASN A 58 -6.69 0.52 29.81
N LEU A 59 -6.12 1.40 28.99
CA LEU A 59 -4.68 1.47 28.80
C LEU A 59 -4.02 2.06 30.06
N GLU A 60 -3.44 1.19 30.88
CA GLU A 60 -2.57 1.58 31.99
C GLU A 60 -1.21 2.03 31.43
N VAL A 61 -1.13 3.26 30.94
CA VAL A 61 0.14 3.84 30.46
C VAL A 61 1.18 3.94 31.59
N ASP A 62 0.72 3.93 32.84
CA ASP A 62 1.56 3.90 34.04
C ASP A 62 2.15 2.51 34.33
N ASN A 63 1.69 1.47 33.62
CA ASN A 63 2.19 0.11 33.75
C ASN A 63 3.43 -0.09 32.84
N PRO A 64 4.62 -0.37 33.40
CA PRO A 64 5.85 -0.50 32.61
C PRO A 64 5.81 -1.65 31.60
N LEU A 65 4.98 -2.68 31.82
CA LEU A 65 4.79 -3.78 30.86
C LEU A 65 4.00 -3.32 29.62
N VAL A 66 3.06 -2.40 29.79
CA VAL A 66 2.26 -1.84 28.69
C VAL A 66 3.14 -0.90 27.85
N LEU A 67 3.95 -0.06 28.50
CA LEU A 67 4.94 0.79 27.84
C LEU A 67 5.95 -0.04 27.05
N ALA A 68 6.51 -1.09 27.64
CA ALA A 68 7.45 -1.98 26.96
C ALA A 68 6.84 -2.62 25.70
N LYS A 69 5.56 -3.04 25.75
CA LYS A 69 4.84 -3.58 24.59
C LYS A 69 4.61 -2.54 23.50
N ILE A 70 4.20 -1.32 23.87
CA ILE A 70 4.02 -0.21 22.92
C ILE A 70 5.35 0.12 22.24
N THR A 71 6.44 0.24 22.99
CA THR A 71 7.78 0.51 22.45
C THR A 71 8.26 -0.60 21.52
N ALA A 72 8.09 -1.87 21.90
CA ALA A 72 8.47 -3.01 21.07
C ALA A 72 7.68 -3.05 19.75
N MET A 73 6.35 -2.84 19.81
CA MET A 73 5.51 -2.83 18.61
C MET A 73 5.76 -1.62 17.72
N SER A 74 5.99 -0.43 18.30
CA SER A 74 6.39 0.76 17.54
C SER A 74 7.74 0.54 16.84
N GLY A 75 8.71 -0.08 17.52
CA GLY A 75 9.98 -0.49 16.92
C GLY A 75 9.78 -1.44 15.73
N ASN A 76 8.96 -2.48 15.91
CA ASN A 76 8.66 -3.46 14.86
C ASN A 76 7.93 -2.84 13.66
N TYR A 77 6.98 -1.94 13.90
CA TYR A 77 6.28 -1.19 12.85
C TYR A 77 7.23 -0.32 12.04
N ASN A 78 8.10 0.44 12.71
CA ASN A 78 9.08 1.30 12.06
C ASN A 78 10.09 0.50 11.23
N MET A 79 10.58 -0.62 11.77
CA MET A 79 11.46 -1.54 11.03
C MET A 79 10.75 -2.15 9.81
N ALA A 80 9.49 -2.55 9.93
CA ALA A 80 8.71 -3.09 8.82
C ALA A 80 8.51 -2.04 7.70
N ARG A 81 8.22 -0.77 8.04
CA ARG A 81 8.10 0.34 7.08
C ARG A 81 9.44 0.68 6.41
N GLN A 82 10.53 0.66 7.18
CA GLN A 82 11.86 0.88 6.63
C GLN A 82 12.26 -0.22 5.64
N LEU A 83 12.00 -1.49 5.99
CA LEU A 83 12.23 -2.64 5.12
C LEU A 83 11.39 -2.55 3.85
N GLN A 84 10.10 -2.18 3.96
CA GLN A 84 9.23 -1.96 2.80
C GLN A 84 9.81 -0.92 1.83
N SER A 85 10.27 0.21 2.35
CA SER A 85 10.87 1.29 1.55
C SER A 85 12.15 0.85 0.87
N ASN A 86 13.06 0.18 1.59
CA ASN A 86 14.32 -0.33 1.05
C ASN A 86 14.09 -1.38 -0.04
N PHE A 87 13.11 -2.26 0.15
CA PHE A 87 12.75 -3.28 -0.83
C PHE A 87 12.16 -2.66 -2.10
N MET A 88 11.26 -1.68 -1.97
CA MET A 88 10.71 -0.93 -3.10
C MET A 88 11.79 -0.18 -3.88
N LYS A 89 12.74 0.45 -3.17
CA LYS A 89 13.90 1.10 -3.78
C LYS A 89 14.75 0.09 -4.55
N SER A 90 15.06 -1.08 -3.97
CA SER A 90 15.85 -2.12 -4.64
C SER A 90 15.21 -2.56 -5.96
N ILE A 91 13.89 -2.76 -5.99
CA ILE A 91 13.17 -3.13 -7.21
C ILE A 91 13.27 -2.03 -8.25
N LYS A 92 13.06 -0.78 -7.84
CA LYS A 92 13.19 0.39 -8.72
C LYS A 92 14.60 0.51 -9.30
N ASP A 93 15.63 0.31 -8.50
CA ASP A 93 17.02 0.41 -8.93
C ASP A 93 17.37 -0.73 -9.91
N THR A 94 16.87 -1.95 -9.66
CA THR A 94 17.02 -3.08 -10.60
C THR A 94 16.29 -2.82 -11.92
N ASP A 95 15.05 -2.34 -11.88
CA ASP A 95 14.26 -2.01 -13.08
C ASP A 95 14.94 -0.91 -13.91
N GLN A 96 15.45 0.13 -13.24
CA GLN A 96 16.20 1.19 -13.89
C GLN A 96 17.50 0.68 -14.54
N ALA A 97 18.19 -0.27 -13.91
CA ALA A 97 19.38 -0.89 -14.48
C ALA A 97 19.05 -1.74 -15.72
N ILE A 98 17.92 -2.44 -15.73
CA ILE A 98 17.47 -3.20 -16.89
C ILE A 98 17.12 -2.27 -18.04
N ILE A 99 16.26 -1.26 -17.82
CA ILE A 99 15.80 -0.33 -18.86
C ILE A 99 16.96 0.45 -19.49
N ARG A 100 17.99 0.79 -18.72
CA ARG A 100 19.17 1.52 -19.23
C ARG A 100 20.10 0.67 -20.12
N ASN A 101 20.00 -0.65 -20.03
CA ASN A 101 20.82 -1.60 -20.81
C ASN A 101 19.99 -2.33 -21.88
N VAL A 102 18.75 -1.92 -22.10
CA VAL A 102 17.92 -2.27 -23.27
C VAL A 102 18.20 -1.32 -24.41
#